data_AF-A0A4Q0SPN3-F1
#
_entry.id   AF-A0A4Q0SPN3-F1
#
_cell.length_a   1.000
_cell.length_b   1.000
_cell.length_c   1.000
_cell.angle_alpha   90.00
_cell.angle_beta   90.00
_cell.angle_gamma   90.00
#
_symmetry.space_group_name_H-M   'P 1'
#
loop_
_entity.id
_entity.type
_entity.pdbx_description
1 polymer ?
#
loop_
_entity_poly.entity_id
_entity_poly.type
_entity_poly.pdbx_seq_one_letter_code
_entity_poly.pdbx_strand_id
1 'polypeptide(L)'
;MLKRLRILLKRKGRLSSAIISDAPGVPSPGLYQFRFGYLRNAYRLIGYVSTRNCEYIDTREDRRVMLEEHAVTLGAALSALGEDIKLDQVHRTLEVRGTVVSLRVARSTHDGNEKHSPTWTVERGQHLPPGLIVGIRLDASNRVVRDYFLMPAAKLVDRLRFTEHGSKRYGLRWFNRIDDVARATKRRLGRDAREFECGDVGRASRGSCRRN
;
A
#
# COMPACT_ATOMS: atom_id res chain seq x y z
N MET A 1 -12.47 -10.77 -29.82
CA MET A 1 -11.34 -9.92 -29.32
C MET A 1 -10.04 -10.69 -29.21
N LEU A 2 -9.98 -11.80 -28.47
CA LEU A 2 -8.76 -12.60 -28.29
C LEU A 2 -8.09 -13.07 -29.60
N LYS A 3 -8.88 -13.42 -30.63
CA LYS A 3 -8.35 -13.74 -31.97
C LYS A 3 -7.51 -12.60 -32.57
N ARG A 4 -7.95 -11.34 -32.42
CA ARG A 4 -7.21 -10.15 -32.89
C ARG A 4 -5.91 -9.96 -32.10
N LEU A 5 -5.95 -10.20 -30.79
CA LEU A 5 -4.79 -10.19 -29.92
C LEU A 5 -3.75 -11.27 -30.32
N ARG A 6 -4.22 -12.46 -30.69
CA ARG A 6 -3.38 -13.58 -31.15
C ARG A 6 -2.75 -13.31 -32.52
N ILE A 7 -3.49 -12.68 -33.43
CA ILE A 7 -2.97 -12.21 -34.72
C ILE A 7 -1.91 -11.13 -34.50
N LEU A 8 -2.19 -10.15 -33.64
CA LEU A 8 -1.24 -9.08 -33.32
C LEU A 8 0.05 -9.65 -32.71
N LEU A 9 -0.07 -10.63 -31.81
CA LEU A 9 1.07 -11.33 -31.23
C LEU A 9 1.93 -12.01 -32.30
N LYS A 10 1.31 -12.76 -33.23
CA LYS A 10 2.04 -13.39 -34.34
C LYS A 10 2.78 -12.36 -35.21
N ARG A 11 2.19 -11.18 -35.43
CA ARG A 11 2.78 -10.12 -36.27
C ARG A 11 3.91 -9.34 -35.58
N LYS A 12 3.81 -9.10 -34.28
CA LYS A 12 4.73 -8.22 -33.54
C LYS A 12 5.74 -8.99 -32.66
N GLY A 13 5.54 -10.29 -32.46
CA GLY A 13 6.35 -11.14 -31.58
C GLY A 13 6.18 -10.86 -30.08
N ARG A 14 5.63 -9.70 -29.71
CA ARG A 14 5.35 -9.28 -28.33
C ARG A 14 4.10 -8.40 -28.26
N LEU A 15 3.51 -8.32 -27.06
CA LEU A 15 2.38 -7.43 -26.77
C LEU A 15 2.71 -6.52 -25.59
N SER A 16 2.29 -5.25 -25.71
CA SER A 16 2.26 -4.26 -24.64
C SER A 16 1.01 -3.39 -24.82
N SER A 17 0.62 -2.64 -23.77
CA SER A 17 -0.50 -1.70 -23.89
C SER A 17 -0.27 -0.70 -25.04
N ALA A 18 0.96 -0.20 -25.21
CA ALA A 18 1.32 0.69 -26.31
C ALA A 18 1.15 0.01 -27.68
N ILE A 19 1.68 -1.22 -27.86
CA ILE A 19 1.53 -1.97 -29.12
C ILE A 19 0.07 -2.22 -29.47
N ILE A 20 -0.78 -2.44 -28.47
CA ILE A 20 -2.21 -2.68 -28.66
C ILE A 20 -2.94 -1.39 -29.01
N SER A 21 -2.61 -0.27 -28.34
CA SER A 21 -3.18 1.04 -28.66
C SER A 21 -2.83 1.49 -30.08
N ASP A 22 -1.60 1.21 -30.54
CA ASP A 22 -1.13 1.58 -31.87
C ASP A 22 -1.61 0.64 -32.98
N ALA A 23 -2.23 -0.50 -32.64
CA ALA A 23 -2.63 -1.50 -33.60
C ALA A 23 -4.02 -1.20 -34.20
N PRO A 24 -4.12 -0.87 -35.50
CA PRO A 24 -5.40 -0.57 -36.11
C PRO A 24 -6.31 -1.80 -36.12
N GLY A 25 -7.59 -1.57 -35.79
CA GLY A 25 -8.58 -2.63 -35.72
C GLY A 25 -8.41 -3.59 -34.54
N VAL A 26 -7.55 -3.31 -33.57
CA VAL A 26 -7.46 -4.06 -32.31
C VAL A 26 -8.18 -3.27 -31.21
N PRO A 27 -9.02 -3.91 -30.39
CA PRO A 27 -9.61 -3.26 -29.22
C PRO A 27 -8.56 -2.60 -28.33
N SER A 28 -8.89 -1.46 -27.73
CA SER A 28 -7.96 -0.75 -26.83
C SER A 28 -7.58 -1.62 -25.62
N PRO A 29 -6.42 -1.36 -24.98
CA PRO A 29 -6.02 -2.04 -23.75
C PRO A 29 -7.08 -1.97 -22.65
N GLY A 30 -7.78 -0.84 -22.55
CA GLY A 30 -8.87 -0.63 -21.60
C GLY A 30 -10.07 -1.56 -21.85
N LEU A 31 -10.41 -1.83 -23.11
CA LEU A 31 -11.52 -2.73 -23.45
C LEU A 31 -11.20 -4.20 -23.11
N TYR A 32 -9.93 -4.61 -23.24
CA TYR A 32 -9.50 -5.92 -22.72
C TYR A 32 -9.53 -5.98 -21.20
N GLN A 33 -9.11 -4.93 -20.50
CA GLN A 33 -9.23 -4.86 -19.04
C GLN A 33 -10.70 -4.95 -18.61
N PHE A 34 -11.59 -4.21 -19.26
CA PHE A 34 -13.02 -4.25 -18.95
C PHE A 34 -13.62 -5.65 -19.12
N ARG A 35 -13.34 -6.34 -20.24
CA ARG A 35 -13.95 -7.66 -20.50
C ARG A 35 -13.28 -8.84 -19.82
N PHE A 36 -11.99 -8.74 -19.52
CA PHE A 36 -11.21 -9.85 -18.97
C PHE A 36 -10.65 -9.54 -17.56
N GLY A 37 -11.10 -8.45 -16.94
CA GLY A 37 -10.63 -7.91 -15.65
C GLY A 37 -9.29 -7.18 -15.77
N TYR A 38 -8.28 -7.82 -16.34
CA TYR A 38 -6.95 -7.24 -16.56
C TYR A 38 -6.41 -7.61 -17.94
N LEU A 39 -5.58 -6.73 -18.51
CA LEU A 39 -4.95 -6.99 -19.80
C LEU A 39 -4.11 -8.29 -19.79
N ARG A 40 -3.45 -8.59 -18.66
CA ARG A 40 -2.71 -9.84 -18.47
C ARG A 40 -3.59 -11.10 -18.55
N ASN A 41 -4.86 -11.01 -18.15
CA ASN A 41 -5.78 -12.13 -18.27
C ASN A 41 -6.08 -12.43 -19.74
N ALA A 42 -6.23 -11.37 -20.57
CA ALA A 42 -6.35 -11.54 -22.01
C ALA A 42 -5.09 -12.18 -22.62
N TYR A 43 -3.89 -11.86 -22.11
CA TYR A 43 -2.64 -12.53 -22.50
C TYR A 43 -2.62 -14.01 -22.14
N ARG A 44 -2.99 -14.36 -20.90
CA ARG A 44 -3.10 -15.74 -20.43
C ARG A 44 -4.05 -16.56 -21.30
N LEU A 45 -5.21 -16.01 -21.64
CA LEU A 45 -6.21 -16.68 -22.48
C LEU A 45 -5.73 -16.95 -23.93
N ILE A 46 -4.72 -16.23 -24.43
CA ILE A 46 -4.11 -16.51 -25.74
C ILE A 46 -2.81 -17.30 -25.65
N GLY A 47 -2.43 -17.77 -24.46
CA GLY A 47 -1.16 -18.46 -24.22
C GLY A 47 0.06 -17.56 -24.35
N TYR A 48 -0.11 -16.24 -24.23
CA TYR A 48 0.99 -15.29 -24.28
C TYR A 48 1.57 -15.09 -22.89
N VAL A 49 2.77 -15.60 -22.67
CA VAL A 49 3.59 -15.26 -21.51
C VAL A 49 4.49 -14.11 -21.95
N SER A 50 4.21 -12.90 -21.45
CA SER A 50 5.11 -11.77 -21.69
C SER A 50 6.47 -12.08 -21.05
N THR A 51 7.57 -11.83 -21.74
CA THR A 51 8.94 -11.94 -21.21
C THR A 51 9.20 -11.06 -19.99
N ARG A 52 8.26 -10.16 -19.65
CA ARG A 52 8.21 -9.39 -18.40
C ARG A 52 7.50 -10.13 -17.25
N ASN A 53 7.51 -11.47 -17.26
CA ASN A 53 7.19 -12.41 -16.18
C ASN A 53 6.15 -11.91 -15.17
N CYS A 54 4.86 -12.07 -15.48
CA CYS A 54 3.77 -11.73 -14.56
C CYS A 54 3.34 -12.88 -13.65
N GLU A 55 4.19 -13.28 -12.72
CA GLU A 55 3.73 -13.76 -11.42
C GLU A 55 4.03 -12.62 -10.43
N TYR A 56 3.20 -11.59 -10.46
CA TYR A 56 3.31 -10.46 -9.54
C TYR A 56 2.19 -10.62 -8.50
N ILE A 57 2.36 -10.03 -7.31
CA ILE A 57 1.25 -9.67 -6.41
C ILE A 57 0.51 -8.48 -7.06
N ASP A 58 -0.02 -8.68 -8.26
CA ASP A 58 -0.56 -7.62 -9.11
C ASP A 58 -2.04 -7.79 -9.40
N THR A 59 -2.66 -8.89 -8.98
CA THR A 59 -4.12 -8.91 -8.88
C THR A 59 -4.56 -8.11 -7.64
N ARG A 60 -5.76 -7.52 -7.70
CA ARG A 60 -6.39 -6.95 -6.49
C ARG A 60 -6.56 -8.01 -5.40
N GLU A 61 -6.72 -9.28 -5.80
CA GLU A 61 -6.88 -10.42 -4.92
C GLU A 61 -5.59 -10.73 -4.17
N ASP A 62 -4.46 -10.86 -4.87
CA ASP A 62 -3.17 -11.19 -4.24
C ASP A 62 -2.78 -10.13 -3.21
N ARG A 63 -3.03 -8.85 -3.54
CA ARG A 63 -2.79 -7.73 -2.62
C ARG A 63 -3.73 -7.77 -1.42
N ARG A 64 -4.97 -8.21 -1.62
CA ARG A 64 -5.96 -8.33 -0.54
C ARG A 64 -5.53 -9.42 0.43
N VAL A 65 -5.25 -10.62 -0.07
CA VAL A 65 -4.74 -11.76 0.73
C VAL A 65 -3.46 -11.36 1.47
N MET A 66 -2.49 -10.77 0.79
CA MET A 66 -1.26 -10.29 1.43
C MET A 66 -1.53 -9.28 2.55
N LEU A 67 -2.42 -8.30 2.32
CA LEU A 67 -2.75 -7.30 3.33
C LEU A 67 -3.48 -7.93 4.53
N GLU A 68 -4.36 -8.91 4.30
CA GLU A 68 -5.05 -9.66 5.34
C GLU A 68 -4.04 -10.46 6.20
N GLU A 69 -3.15 -11.22 5.57
CA GLU A 69 -2.08 -11.98 6.25
C GLU A 69 -1.18 -11.07 7.11
N HIS A 70 -0.79 -9.92 6.56
CA HIS A 70 0.05 -8.97 7.27
C HIS A 70 -0.70 -8.22 8.38
N ALA A 71 -2.01 -7.99 8.22
CA ALA A 71 -2.83 -7.39 9.27
C ALA A 71 -2.96 -8.34 10.46
N VAL A 72 -3.20 -9.62 10.20
CA VAL A 72 -3.21 -10.68 11.24
C VAL A 72 -1.85 -10.78 11.92
N THR A 73 -0.76 -10.82 11.15
CA THR A 73 0.60 -10.94 11.69
C THR A 73 0.98 -9.72 12.55
N LEU A 74 0.69 -8.51 12.09
CA LEU A 74 0.92 -7.30 12.87
C LEU A 74 0.05 -7.24 14.12
N GLY A 75 -1.21 -7.65 14.02
CA GLY A 75 -2.14 -7.75 15.15
C GLY A 75 -1.60 -8.70 16.21
N ALA A 76 -1.19 -9.91 15.83
CA ALA A 76 -0.60 -10.89 16.73
C ALA A 76 0.69 -10.36 17.40
N ALA A 77 1.58 -9.70 16.63
CA ALA A 77 2.79 -9.10 17.17
C ALA A 77 2.49 -7.98 18.19
N LEU A 78 1.45 -7.17 17.95
CA LEU A 78 1.02 -6.14 18.90
C LEU A 78 0.35 -6.74 20.15
N SER A 79 -0.49 -7.77 19.99
CA SER A 79 -1.07 -8.51 21.12
C SER A 79 -0.01 -9.19 21.98
N ALA A 80 1.03 -9.76 21.38
CA ALA A 80 2.18 -10.30 22.11
C ALA A 80 2.96 -9.22 22.90
N LEU A 81 2.85 -7.96 22.50
CA LEU A 81 3.36 -6.81 23.25
C LEU A 81 2.37 -6.31 24.31
N GLY A 82 1.25 -6.99 24.54
CA GLY A 82 0.24 -6.65 25.55
C GLY A 82 -0.75 -5.57 25.12
N GLU A 83 -0.90 -5.31 23.83
CA GLU A 83 -1.91 -4.39 23.32
C GLU A 83 -3.24 -5.12 23.04
N ASP A 84 -4.36 -4.47 23.34
CA ASP A 84 -5.68 -4.92 22.89
C ASP A 84 -5.93 -4.46 21.45
N ILE A 85 -6.28 -5.40 20.58
CA ILE A 85 -6.33 -5.22 19.13
C ILE A 85 -7.69 -5.61 18.60
N LYS A 86 -8.36 -4.68 17.90
CA LYS A 86 -9.52 -5.01 17.07
C LYS A 86 -9.10 -5.01 15.60
N LEU A 87 -9.25 -6.15 14.94
CA LEU A 87 -8.96 -6.30 13.51
C LEU A 87 -10.24 -6.13 12.69
N ASP A 88 -10.19 -5.21 11.75
CA ASP A 88 -11.16 -5.09 10.66
C ASP A 88 -10.51 -5.61 9.37
N GLN A 89 -10.89 -6.83 8.99
CA GLN A 89 -10.41 -7.49 7.78
C GLN A 89 -10.92 -6.83 6.50
N VAL A 90 -12.13 -6.24 6.53
CA VAL A 90 -12.74 -5.60 5.37
C VAL A 90 -11.93 -4.36 4.99
N HIS A 91 -11.58 -3.53 5.96
CA HIS A 91 -10.83 -2.30 5.73
C HIS A 91 -9.31 -2.45 5.90
N ARG A 92 -8.84 -3.63 6.30
CA ARG A 92 -7.41 -3.95 6.55
C ARG A 92 -6.80 -2.97 7.54
N THR A 93 -7.53 -2.79 8.63
CA THR A 93 -7.21 -1.84 9.70
C THR A 93 -7.17 -2.54 11.04
N LEU A 94 -6.26 -2.11 11.90
CA LEU A 94 -6.16 -2.52 13.30
C LEU A 94 -6.48 -1.31 14.17
N GLU A 95 -7.37 -1.44 15.14
CA GLU A 95 -7.60 -0.43 16.17
C GLU A 95 -6.83 -0.81 17.43
N VAL A 96 -6.00 0.12 17.93
CA VAL A 96 -5.15 -0.07 19.11
C VAL A 96 -5.19 1.21 19.94
N ARG A 97 -5.68 1.14 21.19
CA ARG A 97 -5.86 2.30 22.07
C ARG A 97 -6.62 3.47 21.40
N GLY A 98 -7.68 3.15 20.64
CA GLY A 98 -8.46 4.14 19.89
C GLY A 98 -7.75 4.76 18.67
N THR A 99 -6.52 4.34 18.36
CA THR A 99 -5.82 4.76 17.13
C THR A 99 -5.94 3.70 16.06
N VAL A 100 -6.32 4.09 14.84
CA VAL A 100 -6.39 3.17 13.71
C VAL A 100 -5.03 3.07 13.01
N VAL A 101 -4.62 1.84 12.74
CA VAL A 101 -3.43 1.48 11.96
C VAL A 101 -3.90 0.84 10.67
N SER A 102 -3.76 1.56 9.55
CA SER A 102 -4.13 1.11 8.22
C SER A 102 -2.96 0.45 7.51
N LEU A 103 -3.17 -0.72 6.89
CA LEU A 103 -2.15 -1.35 6.06
C LEU A 103 -2.28 -0.92 4.59
N ARG A 104 -1.15 -0.63 3.94
CA ARG A 104 -1.09 -0.25 2.51
C ARG A 104 0.09 -0.88 1.81
N VAL A 105 -0.09 -1.29 0.55
CA VAL A 105 1.01 -1.79 -0.29
C VAL A 105 1.67 -0.62 -1.04
N ALA A 106 2.99 -0.54 -0.98
CA ALA A 106 3.80 0.30 -1.86
C ALA A 106 4.29 -0.55 -3.04
N ARG A 107 3.74 -0.27 -4.23
CA ARG A 107 3.98 -1.07 -5.44
C ARG A 107 5.03 -0.40 -6.33
N SER A 108 6.03 -1.17 -6.75
CA SER A 108 7.00 -0.76 -7.76
C SER A 108 6.32 -0.56 -9.12
N THR A 109 6.65 0.55 -9.75
CA THR A 109 6.34 0.86 -11.14
C THR A 109 7.65 1.14 -11.85
N HIS A 110 7.83 0.44 -12.96
CA HIS A 110 8.96 0.60 -13.86
C HIS A 110 8.40 0.84 -15.26
N ASP A 111 8.91 1.85 -15.95
CA ASP A 111 8.49 2.19 -17.32
C ASP A 111 9.10 1.27 -18.38
N GLY A 112 9.97 0.35 -17.95
CA GLY A 112 10.66 -0.60 -18.83
C GLY A 112 11.98 -0.09 -19.38
N ASN A 113 12.46 1.07 -18.92
CA ASN A 113 13.79 1.57 -19.20
C ASN A 113 14.73 1.24 -18.03
N GLU A 114 15.65 0.30 -18.23
CA GLU A 114 16.58 -0.19 -17.20
C GLU A 114 17.44 0.91 -16.55
N LYS A 115 17.61 2.07 -17.22
CA LYS A 115 18.34 3.22 -16.67
C LYS A 115 17.54 4.02 -15.64
N HIS A 116 16.22 3.85 -15.59
CA HIS A 116 15.36 4.57 -14.66
C HIS A 116 15.18 3.76 -13.37
N SER A 117 15.48 4.40 -12.24
CA SER A 117 15.25 3.79 -10.93
C SER A 117 13.77 3.46 -10.74
N PRO A 118 13.44 2.30 -10.15
CA PRO A 118 12.06 1.95 -9.84
C PRO A 118 11.42 3.01 -8.93
N THR A 119 10.13 3.26 -9.15
CA THR A 119 9.33 4.14 -8.29
C THR A 119 8.26 3.36 -7.59
N TRP A 120 8.15 3.49 -6.28
CA TRP A 120 7.08 2.89 -5.49
C TRP A 120 5.94 3.88 -5.31
N THR A 121 4.72 3.38 -5.43
CA THR A 121 3.50 4.17 -5.21
C THR A 121 2.62 3.51 -4.16
N VAL A 122 2.19 4.30 -3.19
CA VAL A 122 1.20 3.97 -2.17
C VAL A 122 -0.06 4.76 -2.48
N GLU A 123 -1.15 4.09 -2.75
CA GLU A 123 -2.45 4.72 -3.01
C GLU A 123 -3.19 4.92 -1.68
N ARG A 124 -3.84 6.08 -1.51
CA ARG A 124 -4.67 6.35 -0.31
C ARG A 124 -5.82 5.36 -0.17
N GLY A 125 -6.47 5.06 -1.30
CA GLY A 125 -7.74 4.34 -1.34
C GLY A 125 -8.93 5.23 -0.95
N GLN A 126 -10.14 4.69 -1.07
CA GLN A 126 -11.37 5.43 -0.77
C GLN A 126 -11.56 5.68 0.74
N HIS A 127 -11.19 4.71 1.57
CA HIS A 127 -11.32 4.79 3.02
C HIS A 127 -9.93 4.79 3.68
N LEU A 128 -9.54 5.93 4.26
CA LEU A 128 -8.34 6.08 5.09
C LEU A 128 -8.73 6.85 6.37
N PRO A 129 -8.92 6.16 7.50
CA PRO A 129 -9.20 6.81 8.77
C PRO A 129 -7.96 7.57 9.29
N PRO A 130 -8.14 8.57 10.17
CA PRO A 130 -7.05 9.19 10.91
C PRO A 130 -6.27 8.14 11.74
N GLY A 131 -4.97 8.38 11.91
CA GLY A 131 -4.10 7.47 12.66
C GLY A 131 -2.79 7.21 11.94
N LEU A 132 -2.40 5.95 11.84
CA LEU A 132 -1.12 5.50 11.28
C LEU A 132 -1.31 4.64 10.03
N ILE A 133 -0.30 4.66 9.17
CA ILE A 133 -0.17 3.75 8.03
C ILE A 133 1.07 2.90 8.25
N VAL A 134 0.87 1.58 8.18
CA VAL A 134 1.95 0.63 7.94
C VAL A 134 1.98 0.33 6.45
N GLY A 135 3.03 0.81 5.81
CA GLY A 135 3.30 0.54 4.41
C GLY A 135 4.12 -0.73 4.23
N ILE A 136 3.70 -1.59 3.32
CA ILE A 136 4.39 -2.81 2.91
C ILE A 136 5.02 -2.55 1.55
N ARG A 137 6.33 -2.37 1.50
CA ARG A 137 7.04 -2.14 0.25
C ARG A 137 7.37 -3.48 -0.40
N LEU A 138 6.94 -3.65 -1.65
CA LEU A 138 7.35 -4.80 -2.44
C LEU A 138 8.70 -4.57 -3.11
N ASP A 139 9.36 -5.64 -3.52
CA ASP A 139 10.54 -5.56 -4.38
C ASP A 139 10.22 -4.94 -5.76
N ALA A 140 11.27 -4.67 -6.54
CA ALA A 140 11.11 -4.09 -7.88
C ALA A 140 10.22 -4.96 -8.79
N SER A 141 10.25 -6.27 -8.55
CA SER A 141 9.47 -7.29 -9.24
C SER A 141 8.10 -7.54 -8.59
N ASN A 142 7.59 -6.70 -7.69
CA ASN A 142 6.31 -6.84 -6.98
C ASN A 142 5.90 -8.28 -6.59
N ARG A 143 6.86 -9.09 -6.15
CA ARG A 143 6.71 -10.53 -5.85
C ARG A 143 6.90 -10.83 -4.38
N VAL A 144 7.79 -10.08 -3.73
CA VAL A 144 8.18 -10.33 -2.35
C VAL A 144 8.09 -9.04 -1.55
N VAL A 145 7.69 -9.15 -0.29
CA VAL A 145 7.78 -8.04 0.66
C VAL A 145 9.24 -7.76 0.95
N ARG A 146 9.68 -6.54 0.66
CA ARG A 146 11.07 -6.12 0.85
C ARG A 146 11.30 -5.57 2.26
N ASP A 147 10.42 -4.67 2.69
CA ASP A 147 10.48 -4.02 3.99
C ASP A 147 9.17 -3.28 4.27
N TYR A 148 9.09 -2.70 5.47
CA TYR A 148 7.94 -1.97 5.97
C TYR A 148 8.32 -0.53 6.29
N PHE A 149 7.33 0.35 6.29
CA PHE A 149 7.49 1.69 6.87
C PHE A 149 6.28 2.09 7.71
N LEU A 150 6.49 3.02 8.64
CA LEU A 150 5.44 3.62 9.45
C LEU A 150 5.35 5.13 9.16
N MET A 151 4.13 5.63 8.94
CA MET A 151 3.87 7.07 8.74
C MET A 151 2.49 7.49 9.29
N PRO A 152 2.28 8.78 9.62
CA PRO A 152 0.94 9.30 9.91
C PRO A 152 0.04 9.24 8.67
N ALA A 153 -1.23 8.86 8.86
CA ALA A 153 -2.23 8.81 7.78
C ALA A 153 -2.46 10.20 7.14
N ALA A 154 -2.35 11.27 7.92
CA ALA A 154 -2.48 12.65 7.45
C ALA A 154 -1.44 13.05 6.37
N LYS A 155 -0.31 12.33 6.27
CA LYS A 155 0.70 12.58 5.24
C LYS A 155 0.36 11.93 3.89
N LEU A 156 -0.70 11.12 3.80
CA LEU A 156 -1.15 10.48 2.56
C LEU A 156 -2.43 11.15 2.04
N VAL A 157 -2.26 12.20 1.22
CA VAL A 157 -3.38 13.03 0.71
C VAL A 157 -4.08 12.40 -0.50
N ASP A 158 -3.35 11.97 -1.52
CA ASP A 158 -3.88 11.24 -2.69
C ASP A 158 -3.10 9.95 -2.91
N ARG A 159 -1.82 10.11 -3.25
CA ARG A 159 -0.85 9.02 -3.35
C ARG A 159 0.51 9.49 -2.88
N LEU A 160 1.31 8.56 -2.40
CA LEU A 160 2.71 8.79 -2.10
C LEU A 160 3.55 8.03 -3.11
N ARG A 161 4.35 8.77 -3.91
CA ARG A 161 5.29 8.19 -4.87
C ARG A 161 6.72 8.53 -4.46
N PHE A 162 7.59 7.53 -4.43
CA PHE A 162 8.99 7.72 -4.05
C PHE A 162 9.92 6.75 -4.79
N THR A 163 11.17 7.18 -4.98
CA THR A 163 12.28 6.29 -5.37
C THR A 163 12.99 5.78 -4.12
N GLU A 164 13.87 4.80 -4.28
CA GLU A 164 14.76 4.31 -3.22
C GLU A 164 15.45 5.48 -2.48
N HIS A 165 16.11 6.35 -3.25
CA HIS A 165 16.86 7.50 -2.72
C HIS A 165 15.94 8.63 -2.23
N GLY A 166 14.76 8.81 -2.84
CA GLY A 166 13.81 9.86 -2.51
C GLY A 166 12.99 9.60 -1.24
N SER A 167 12.98 8.37 -0.73
CA SER A 167 12.22 7.96 0.46
C SER A 167 12.52 8.80 1.72
N LYS A 168 13.78 9.24 1.88
CA LYS A 168 14.23 10.06 3.03
C LYS A 168 13.48 11.38 3.14
N ARG A 169 13.09 11.98 2.02
CA ARG A 169 12.36 13.28 1.97
C ARG A 169 11.01 13.23 2.69
N TYR A 170 10.40 12.05 2.76
CA TYR A 170 9.08 11.88 3.38
C TYR A 170 9.15 11.58 4.88
N GLY A 171 10.36 11.47 5.44
CA GLY A 171 10.56 11.11 6.84
C GLY A 171 9.99 9.73 7.20
N LEU A 172 9.96 8.82 6.23
CA LEU A 172 9.49 7.45 6.44
C LEU A 172 10.49 6.71 7.32
N ARG A 173 9.97 6.05 8.35
CA ARG A 173 10.78 5.17 9.20
C ARG A 173 10.66 3.74 8.68
N TRP A 174 11.78 3.19 8.23
CA TRP A 174 11.87 1.87 7.62
C TRP A 174 12.17 0.77 8.63
N PHE A 175 11.67 -0.43 8.36
CA PHE A 175 11.80 -1.62 9.18
C PHE A 175 11.90 -2.86 8.31
N ASN A 176 12.83 -3.76 8.62
CA ASN A 176 13.00 -4.99 7.84
C ASN A 176 12.03 -6.10 8.29
N ARG A 177 11.50 -6.01 9.51
CA ARG A 177 10.60 -7.03 10.09
C ARG A 177 9.35 -6.40 10.67
N ILE A 178 8.25 -7.13 10.60
CA ILE A 178 6.95 -6.67 11.11
C ILE A 178 6.95 -6.48 12.63
N ASP A 179 7.75 -7.26 13.37
CA ASP A 179 7.90 -7.10 14.83
C ASP A 179 8.57 -5.77 15.21
N ASP A 180 9.48 -5.27 14.37
CA ASP A 180 10.07 -3.95 14.57
C ASP A 180 9.03 -2.84 14.36
N VAL A 181 8.12 -3.04 13.39
CA VAL A 181 6.97 -2.16 13.15
C VAL A 181 6.05 -2.18 14.36
N ALA A 182 5.67 -3.36 14.87
CA ALA A 182 4.82 -3.50 16.05
C ALA A 182 5.39 -2.75 17.26
N ARG A 183 6.69 -2.93 17.55
CA ARG A 183 7.38 -2.18 18.61
C ARG A 183 7.40 -0.67 18.35
N ALA A 184 7.55 -0.24 17.10
CA ALA A 184 7.51 1.18 16.74
C ALA A 184 6.12 1.79 16.88
N THR A 185 5.08 1.07 16.47
CA THR A 185 3.67 1.45 16.65
C THR A 185 3.34 1.62 18.12
N LYS A 186 3.62 0.62 18.97
CA LYS A 186 3.42 0.72 20.43
C LYS A 186 4.10 1.94 21.05
N ARG A 187 5.38 2.17 20.72
CA ARG A 187 6.13 3.34 21.21
C ARG A 187 5.51 4.67 20.78
N ARG A 188 4.94 4.74 19.58
CA ARG A 188 4.31 5.94 19.07
C ARG A 188 3.00 6.23 19.80
N LEU A 189 2.15 5.20 19.95
CA LEU A 189 0.90 5.30 20.72
C LEU A 189 1.14 5.73 22.18
N GLY A 190 2.23 5.25 22.80
CA GLY A 190 2.60 5.65 24.15
C GLY A 190 3.14 7.08 24.30
N ARG A 191 3.60 7.73 23.22
CA ARG A 191 3.98 9.15 23.26
C ARG A 191 2.76 10.05 23.13
N ASP A 192 1.86 9.72 22.22
CA ASP A 192 0.63 10.49 21.98
C ASP A 192 -0.24 10.51 23.25
N ALA A 193 -0.30 9.41 24.02
CA ALA A 193 -1.01 9.35 25.31
C ALA A 193 -0.43 10.32 26.38
N ARG A 194 0.89 10.51 26.41
CA ARG A 194 1.56 11.39 27.39
C ARG A 194 1.41 12.88 27.06
N GLU A 195 1.28 13.22 25.78
CA GLU A 195 0.95 14.58 25.35
C GLU A 195 -0.47 14.99 25.77
N PHE A 196 -1.41 14.03 25.79
CA PHE A 196 -2.76 14.26 26.31
C PHE A 196 -2.81 14.39 27.84
N GLU A 197 -2.10 13.55 28.60
CA GLU A 197 -2.08 13.63 30.08
C GLU A 197 -1.42 14.92 30.61
N CYS A 198 -0.42 15.46 29.90
CA CYS A 198 0.24 16.69 30.32
C CYS A 198 -0.56 17.97 29.96
N GLY A 199 -1.54 17.86 29.06
CA GLY A 199 -2.40 18.98 28.62
C GLY A 199 -3.56 19.31 29.57
N ASP A 200 -3.95 18.38 30.46
CA ASP A 200 -5.12 18.54 31.34
C ASP A 200 -4.79 19.07 32.75
N VAL A 201 -3.51 19.17 33.12
CA VAL A 201 -3.09 19.66 34.46
C VAL A 201 -3.09 21.20 34.54
N GLY A 202 -3.40 21.93 33.46
CA GLY A 202 -3.24 23.38 33.38
C GLY A 202 -4.50 24.25 33.60
N ARG A 203 -5.69 23.70 33.84
CA ARG A 203 -6.93 24.50 33.88
C ARG A 203 -7.80 24.23 35.10
N ALA A 204 -7.24 24.33 36.30
CA ALA A 204 -8.02 24.46 37.53
C ALA A 204 -7.27 25.28 38.60
N SER A 205 -7.33 26.60 38.51
CA SER A 205 -7.37 27.50 39.67
C SER A 205 -7.40 28.95 39.22
N ARG A 206 -8.59 29.56 39.33
CA ARG A 206 -8.80 30.96 39.75
C ARG A 206 -10.30 31.14 39.97
N GLY A 207 -10.77 30.50 41.03
CA GLY A 207 -11.97 30.92 41.74
C GLY A 207 -11.55 31.67 43.00
N SER A 208 -11.94 32.94 43.10
CA SER A 208 -12.28 33.65 44.35
C SER A 208 -12.66 35.09 43.97
N CYS A 209 -13.93 35.51 44.12
CA CYS A 209 -14.48 36.15 45.34
C CYS A 209 -13.71 37.44 45.68
N ARG A 210 -14.25 38.67 45.77
CA ARG A 210 -15.49 39.29 46.28
C ARG A 210 -15.38 40.80 45.91
N ARG A 211 -16.29 41.75 46.12
CA ARG A 211 -17.73 41.96 46.43
C ARG A 211 -17.88 43.51 46.36
N ASN A 212 -19.12 43.95 46.14
CA ASN A 212 -19.70 45.28 46.44
C ASN A 212 -18.95 46.53 45.98
#